data_AF-A0A2W2DT78-F1
#
_entry.id   AF-A0A2W2DT78-F1
#
_cell.length_a   1.000
_cell.length_b   1.000
_cell.length_c   1.000
_cell.angle_alpha   90.00
_cell.angle_beta   90.00
_cell.angle_gamma   90.00
#
_symmetry.space_group_name_H-M   'P 1'
#
loop_
_entity.id
_entity.type
_entity.pdbx_description
1 polymer ?
#
loop_
_entity_poly.entity_id
_entity_poly.type
_entity_poly.pdbx_seq_one_letter_code
_entity_poly.pdbx_strand_id
1 'polypeptide(L)'
;MTGLVRLGRRSGTRPFSGARSLAGSAGHHGSPSIRHAALPRSKPTHRSEERPVRLSKKAAGIVAAVTLFTVAAPAAAAVASPRSTCYGGRVCLYAGYDYNRGQVDHWRDFVQDDSNLADNNWLNWDFSNSWRSMDNDTSSVRNRIGCSTTLWQHPGFTGSHSTFTHNSNDGMLANNAVGNNRASSLDIWCR
;
A
#
# COMPACT_ATOMS: atom_id res chain seq x y z
N MET A 1 66.43 2.62 -2.54
CA MET A 1 66.13 1.21 -2.22
C MET A 1 64.66 1.01 -2.55
N THR A 2 64.27 0.93 -3.83
CA THR A 2 64.38 -0.21 -4.75
C THR A 2 63.61 -1.42 -4.23
N GLY A 3 62.47 -1.71 -4.86
CA GLY A 3 61.59 -2.83 -4.51
C GLY A 3 60.35 -2.93 -5.40
N LEU A 4 60.58 -3.06 -6.70
CA LEU A 4 59.59 -3.35 -7.74
C LEU A 4 59.33 -4.88 -7.78
N VAL A 5 58.08 -5.34 -7.65
CA VAL A 5 57.66 -6.65 -8.21
C VAL A 5 56.27 -6.55 -8.85
N ARG A 6 56.20 -7.17 -10.03
CA ARG A 6 55.20 -7.12 -11.11
C ARG A 6 53.96 -7.99 -10.89
N LEU A 7 52.88 -7.52 -11.52
CA LEU A 7 51.84 -8.22 -12.32
C LEU A 7 51.39 -9.65 -11.95
N GLY A 8 50.07 -9.77 -11.80
CA GLY A 8 49.31 -11.00 -12.02
C GLY A 8 47.89 -10.72 -12.53
N ARG A 9 47.77 -10.26 -13.78
CA ARG A 9 46.49 -10.13 -14.50
C ARG A 9 46.06 -11.52 -14.98
N ARG A 10 44.90 -12.03 -14.54
CA ARG A 10 44.24 -13.17 -15.19
C ARG A 10 42.80 -12.82 -15.56
N SER A 11 42.66 -12.46 -16.84
CA SER A 11 41.43 -12.55 -17.61
C SER A 11 40.99 -14.01 -17.70
N GLY A 12 39.72 -14.29 -17.41
CA GLY A 12 39.11 -15.60 -17.53
C GLY A 12 37.75 -15.49 -18.21
N THR A 13 37.75 -15.15 -19.50
CA THR A 13 36.63 -15.34 -20.41
C THR A 13 36.41 -16.84 -20.65
N ARG A 14 35.18 -17.33 -20.44
CA ARG A 14 34.70 -18.59 -20.99
C ARG A 14 33.31 -18.41 -21.62
N PRO A 15 33.00 -19.22 -22.65
CA PRO A 15 32.16 -18.78 -23.77
C PRO A 15 30.69 -19.15 -23.61
N PHE A 16 29.87 -18.40 -24.34
CA PHE A 16 28.53 -18.78 -24.81
C PHE A 16 28.58 -20.10 -25.59
N SER A 17 27.70 -21.05 -25.25
CA SER A 17 26.98 -21.85 -26.25
C SER A 17 25.93 -22.74 -25.58
N GLY A 18 24.69 -22.66 -26.04
CA GLY A 18 23.60 -23.48 -25.54
C GLY A 18 22.24 -23.12 -26.11
N ALA A 19 22.17 -22.85 -27.42
CA ALA A 19 20.90 -22.80 -28.13
C ALA A 19 20.38 -24.24 -28.32
N ARG A 20 19.18 -24.53 -27.79
CA ARG A 20 18.31 -25.58 -28.33
C ARG A 20 16.92 -25.00 -28.53
N SER A 21 16.60 -24.87 -29.81
CA SER A 21 15.25 -24.74 -30.35
C SER A 21 14.53 -26.10 -30.30
N LEU A 22 13.20 -26.08 -30.18
CA LEU A 22 12.16 -27.03 -30.64
C LEU A 22 10.87 -26.63 -29.89
N ALA A 23 9.94 -25.85 -30.49
CA ALA A 23 8.90 -26.25 -31.43
C ALA A 23 7.66 -26.91 -30.77
N GLY A 24 6.48 -26.32 -31.03
CA GLY A 24 5.13 -26.87 -30.83
C GLY A 24 4.53 -26.60 -29.44
N SER A 25 3.27 -26.21 -29.25
CA SER A 25 2.11 -26.28 -30.12
C SER A 25 1.03 -25.28 -29.67
N ALA A 26 0.24 -24.83 -30.64
CA ALA A 26 -0.93 -23.98 -30.45
C ALA A 26 -2.04 -24.70 -29.67
N GLY A 27 -2.77 -23.93 -28.86
CA GLY A 27 -4.00 -24.36 -28.19
C GLY A 27 -4.93 -23.16 -28.02
N HIS A 28 -5.94 -23.10 -28.89
CA HIS A 28 -6.98 -22.08 -28.93
C HIS A 28 -8.01 -22.20 -27.79
N HIS A 29 -8.75 -21.09 -27.63
CA HIS A 29 -10.13 -20.96 -27.15
C HIS A 29 -10.35 -20.68 -25.66
N GLY A 30 -11.00 -19.55 -25.42
CA GLY A 30 -11.87 -19.38 -24.25
C GLY A 30 -11.83 -18.01 -23.61
N SER A 31 -12.23 -16.95 -24.32
CA SER A 31 -12.75 -15.74 -23.66
C SER A 31 -14.14 -16.02 -23.10
N PRO A 32 -14.43 -15.76 -21.82
CA PRO A 32 -15.79 -15.54 -21.36
C PRO A 32 -16.07 -14.04 -21.36
N SER A 33 -17.02 -13.69 -22.22
CA SER A 33 -17.68 -12.39 -22.30
C SER A 33 -18.21 -11.90 -20.94
N ILE A 34 -18.02 -10.61 -20.74
CA ILE A 34 -18.62 -9.74 -19.74
C ILE A 34 -20.12 -10.02 -19.59
N ARG A 35 -20.58 -10.13 -18.34
CA ARG A 35 -21.99 -9.88 -17.97
C ARG A 35 -22.02 -8.74 -16.96
N HIS A 36 -22.46 -7.58 -17.45
CA HIS A 36 -22.88 -6.45 -16.62
C HIS A 36 -24.11 -6.87 -15.83
N ALA A 37 -24.00 -6.94 -14.50
CA ALA A 37 -25.16 -7.01 -13.63
C ALA A 37 -25.72 -5.59 -13.47
N ALA A 38 -26.95 -5.40 -13.95
CA ALA A 38 -27.69 -4.15 -13.88
C ALA A 38 -28.12 -3.85 -12.43
N LEU A 39 -27.93 -2.59 -12.02
CA LEU A 39 -28.46 -2.00 -10.80
C LEU A 39 -29.99 -1.92 -10.86
N PRO A 40 -30.75 -2.34 -9.82
CA PRO A 40 -32.13 -1.93 -9.68
C PRO A 40 -32.21 -0.51 -9.11
N ARG A 41 -32.72 0.39 -9.96
CA ARG A 41 -33.11 1.77 -9.66
C ARG A 41 -34.54 1.76 -9.12
N SER A 42 -34.75 1.95 -7.82
CA SER A 42 -36.08 2.23 -7.26
C SER A 42 -36.28 3.74 -7.10
N LYS A 43 -37.38 4.23 -7.68
CA LYS A 43 -37.84 5.63 -7.65
C LYS A 43 -38.41 5.99 -6.27
N PRO A 44 -38.30 7.25 -5.85
CA PRO A 44 -39.10 7.81 -4.76
C PRO A 44 -40.45 8.30 -5.31
N THR A 45 -41.56 7.91 -4.71
CA THR A 45 -42.87 8.47 -5.02
C THR A 45 -43.66 8.73 -3.75
N HIS A 46 -43.97 10.02 -3.53
CA HIS A 46 -45.23 10.60 -3.04
C HIS A 46 -45.76 10.10 -1.67
N ARG A 47 -46.33 10.92 -0.78
CA ARG A 47 -47.07 12.17 -0.94
C ARG A 47 -47.24 12.73 0.47
N SER A 48 -47.02 14.03 0.64
CA SER A 48 -47.37 14.75 1.86
C SER A 48 -48.88 14.66 2.09
N GLU A 49 -49.29 14.20 3.27
CA GLU A 49 -50.63 14.40 3.80
C GLU A 49 -50.50 15.28 5.04
N GLU A 50 -50.74 16.58 4.86
CA GLU A 50 -50.90 17.54 5.94
C GLU A 50 -52.21 17.20 6.68
N ARG A 51 -52.09 16.89 7.97
CA ARG A 51 -53.24 16.86 8.89
C ARG A 51 -53.22 18.12 9.76
N PRO A 52 -54.39 18.77 9.95
CA PRO A 52 -54.47 20.06 10.60
C PRO A 52 -54.15 19.98 12.10
N VAL A 53 -53.33 20.93 12.52
CA VAL A 53 -52.88 21.17 13.90
C VAL A 53 -54.08 21.57 14.76
N ARG A 54 -54.43 20.75 15.76
CA ARG A 54 -55.32 21.17 16.86
C ARG A 54 -54.47 21.70 18.00
N LEU A 55 -54.48 23.03 18.13
CA LEU A 55 -53.88 23.79 19.21
C LEU A 55 -54.64 23.52 20.52
N SER A 56 -54.02 22.83 21.47
CA SER A 56 -54.45 22.81 22.87
C SER A 56 -53.38 23.43 23.77
N LYS A 57 -53.85 24.31 24.65
CA LYS A 57 -53.08 25.21 25.51
C LYS A 57 -52.54 24.49 26.75
N LYS A 58 -51.34 24.92 27.17
CA LYS A 58 -50.70 24.84 28.50
C LYS A 58 -49.98 23.53 28.87
N ALA A 59 -48.65 23.59 28.92
CA ALA A 59 -47.85 23.01 29.99
C ALA A 59 -46.48 23.70 30.05
N ALA A 60 -45.97 23.84 31.26
CA ALA A 60 -44.88 24.70 31.68
C ALA A 60 -43.51 24.35 31.06
N GLY A 61 -42.70 25.39 30.86
CA GLY A 61 -41.33 25.27 30.39
C GLY A 61 -40.42 24.63 31.43
N ILE A 62 -39.75 23.55 31.02
CA ILE A 62 -38.52 23.06 31.62
C ILE A 62 -37.47 23.19 30.53
N VAL A 63 -36.53 24.12 30.70
CA VAL A 63 -35.35 24.24 29.83
C VAL A 63 -34.43 23.09 30.20
N ALA A 64 -34.56 21.96 29.48
CA ALA A 64 -33.59 20.89 29.57
C ALA A 64 -32.33 21.32 28.82
N ALA A 65 -31.26 21.61 29.57
CA ALA A 65 -29.94 21.79 29.00
C ALA A 65 -29.48 20.45 28.40
N VAL A 66 -29.54 20.34 27.07
CA VAL A 66 -29.02 19.17 26.35
C VAL A 66 -27.50 19.29 26.33
N THR A 67 -26.83 18.62 27.27
CA THR A 67 -25.39 18.37 27.17
C THR A 67 -25.17 17.44 25.99
N LEU A 68 -24.68 17.99 24.88
CA LEU A 68 -24.20 17.20 23.74
C LEU A 68 -22.98 16.40 24.21
N PHE A 69 -23.22 15.16 24.62
CA PHE A 69 -22.16 14.16 24.73
C PHE A 69 -21.65 13.90 23.31
N THR A 70 -20.51 14.48 22.96
CA THR A 70 -19.76 14.06 21.77
C THR A 70 -19.28 12.65 22.02
N VAL A 71 -20.01 11.66 21.54
CA VAL A 71 -19.52 10.29 21.42
C VAL A 71 -18.33 10.34 20.48
N ALA A 72 -17.12 10.23 21.04
CA ALA A 72 -15.93 9.95 20.28
C ALA A 72 -16.17 8.58 19.62
N ALA A 73 -16.51 8.58 18.33
CA ALA A 73 -16.54 7.36 17.56
C ALA A 73 -15.13 6.74 17.65
N PRO A 74 -15.01 5.43 17.95
CA PRO A 74 -13.71 4.79 17.89
C PRO A 74 -13.15 5.00 16.48
N ALA A 75 -11.92 5.51 16.39
CA ALA A 75 -11.20 5.55 15.13
C ALA A 75 -11.20 4.13 14.59
N ALA A 76 -11.93 3.90 13.49
CA ALA A 76 -12.00 2.58 12.90
C ALA A 76 -10.57 2.13 12.63
N ALA A 77 -10.14 1.07 13.32
CA ALA A 77 -8.81 0.50 13.12
C ALA A 77 -8.66 0.23 11.62
N ALA A 78 -7.62 0.81 11.02
CA ALA A 78 -7.43 0.73 9.59
C ALA A 78 -7.20 -0.73 9.19
N VAL A 79 -8.24 -1.41 8.70
CA VAL A 79 -8.19 -2.83 8.30
C VAL A 79 -7.12 -3.01 7.23
N ALA A 80 -6.07 -3.77 7.51
CA ALA A 80 -4.95 -3.90 6.60
C ALA A 80 -5.43 -4.38 5.20
N SER A 81 -4.80 -3.93 4.12
CA SER A 81 -5.27 -4.18 2.74
C SER A 81 -5.13 -5.67 2.34
N PRO A 82 -6.18 -6.41 1.92
CA PRO A 82 -6.04 -7.81 1.55
C PRO A 82 -5.08 -7.97 0.38
N ARG A 83 -4.05 -8.78 0.57
CA ARG A 83 -3.04 -9.14 -0.45
C ARG A 83 -2.17 -7.94 -0.89
N SER A 84 -1.53 -8.07 -2.05
CA SER A 84 -0.98 -7.01 -2.91
C SER A 84 -1.88 -5.78 -3.18
N THR A 85 -3.08 -5.66 -2.60
CA THR A 85 -3.94 -4.48 -2.77
C THR A 85 -3.50 -3.37 -1.83
N CYS A 86 -3.88 -2.12 -2.16
CA CYS A 86 -3.65 -0.98 -1.29
C CYS A 86 -4.93 -0.16 -1.23
N TYR A 87 -5.62 -0.21 -0.09
CA TYR A 87 -6.83 0.56 0.13
C TYR A 87 -6.55 2.06 0.21
N GLY A 88 -7.59 2.85 -0.08
CA GLY A 88 -7.56 4.30 0.09
C GLY A 88 -7.23 4.70 1.52
N GLY A 89 -6.50 5.80 1.69
CA GLY A 89 -6.10 6.33 3.00
C GLY A 89 -4.84 5.71 3.59
N ARG A 90 -4.00 5.05 2.78
CA ARG A 90 -2.81 4.30 3.23
C ARG A 90 -1.64 4.42 2.28
N VAL A 91 -0.44 4.18 2.77
CA VAL A 91 0.69 3.77 1.92
C VAL A 91 0.95 2.29 2.18
N CYS A 92 1.18 1.52 1.11
CA CYS A 92 1.44 0.09 1.20
C CYS A 92 2.81 -0.22 0.62
N LEU A 93 3.61 -0.94 1.39
CA LEU A 93 4.92 -1.44 1.02
C LEU A 93 4.84 -2.94 0.75
N TYR A 94 5.67 -3.41 -0.18
CA TYR A 94 5.71 -4.80 -0.59
C TYR A 94 7.17 -5.27 -0.67
N ALA A 95 7.42 -6.50 -0.20
CA ALA A 95 8.76 -7.08 -0.19
C ALA A 95 9.26 -7.50 -1.58
N GLY A 96 8.34 -7.72 -2.53
CA GLY A 96 8.65 -8.11 -3.91
C GLY A 96 8.33 -7.02 -4.93
N TYR A 97 8.87 -7.21 -6.14
CA TYR A 97 8.53 -6.38 -7.30
C TYR A 97 7.08 -6.56 -7.74
N ASP A 98 6.57 -5.59 -8.51
CA ASP A 98 5.22 -5.58 -9.07
C ASP A 98 4.14 -5.92 -8.03
N TYR A 99 4.34 -5.44 -6.80
CA TYR A 99 3.44 -5.68 -5.68
C TYR A 99 3.30 -7.18 -5.38
N ASN A 100 4.41 -7.91 -5.29
CA ASN A 100 4.48 -9.36 -5.03
C ASN A 100 3.89 -10.25 -6.15
N ARG A 101 3.76 -9.79 -7.39
CA ARG A 101 3.19 -10.61 -8.47
C ARG A 101 3.98 -11.90 -8.68
N GLY A 102 3.33 -13.04 -8.45
CA GLY A 102 3.95 -14.36 -8.59
C GLY A 102 4.95 -14.72 -7.48
N GLN A 103 4.95 -13.97 -6.38
CA GLN A 103 5.80 -14.21 -5.21
C GLN A 103 4.97 -14.44 -3.94
N VAL A 104 5.66 -14.78 -2.84
CA VAL A 104 5.04 -14.81 -1.52
C VAL A 104 4.52 -13.42 -1.17
N ASP A 105 3.30 -13.36 -0.67
CA ASP A 105 2.60 -12.10 -0.44
C ASP A 105 2.99 -11.48 0.90
N HIS A 106 4.11 -10.77 0.89
CA HIS A 106 4.62 -10.00 2.01
C HIS A 106 4.39 -8.51 1.80
N TRP A 107 3.56 -7.93 2.64
CA TRP A 107 3.13 -6.55 2.51
C TRP A 107 2.85 -5.94 3.89
N ARG A 108 2.78 -4.62 3.94
CA ARG A 108 2.39 -3.85 5.13
C ARG A 108 1.84 -2.52 4.68
N ASP A 109 0.82 -2.02 5.37
CA ASP A 109 0.34 -0.66 5.18
C ASP A 109 0.59 0.24 6.39
N PHE A 110 0.68 1.54 6.11
CA PHE A 110 0.96 2.59 7.08
C PHE A 110 -0.02 3.74 6.86
N VAL A 111 -0.39 4.38 7.97
CA VAL A 111 -1.23 5.58 8.01
C VAL A 111 -0.53 6.74 8.73
N GLN A 112 0.66 6.49 9.26
CA GLN A 112 1.51 7.42 10.00
C GLN A 112 2.97 7.11 9.70
N ASP A 113 3.84 8.07 10.00
CA ASP A 113 5.29 7.92 9.87
C ASP A 113 5.80 6.72 10.66
N ASP A 114 6.84 6.11 10.14
CA ASP A 114 7.56 5.03 10.79
C ASP A 114 9.06 5.27 10.68
N SER A 115 9.67 5.64 11.81
CA SER A 115 11.09 6.00 11.85
C SER A 115 12.04 4.81 11.81
N ASN A 116 11.55 3.58 11.94
CA ASN A 116 12.39 2.39 12.09
C ASN A 116 11.68 1.10 11.64
N LEU A 117 11.75 0.80 10.35
CA LEU A 117 11.15 -0.41 9.78
C LEU A 117 11.74 -1.73 10.34
N ALA A 118 12.84 -1.67 11.09
CA ALA A 118 13.43 -2.86 11.73
C ALA A 118 12.55 -3.41 12.86
N ASP A 119 11.70 -2.61 13.49
CA ASP A 119 10.75 -3.07 14.50
C ASP A 119 9.41 -3.56 13.90
N ASN A 120 9.33 -3.58 12.56
CA ASN A 120 8.20 -4.08 11.79
C ASN A 120 8.56 -5.43 11.13
N ASN A 121 7.56 -6.31 11.03
CA ASN A 121 7.58 -7.53 10.23
C ASN A 121 6.65 -7.43 9.02
N TRP A 122 6.95 -8.11 7.92
CA TRP A 122 5.95 -8.23 6.86
C TRP A 122 4.71 -8.98 7.36
N LEU A 123 3.53 -8.63 6.85
CA LEU A 123 2.35 -9.47 7.00
C LEU A 123 2.39 -10.65 6.02
N ASN A 124 1.76 -11.75 6.40
CA ASN A 124 1.42 -12.84 5.51
C ASN A 124 0.07 -12.58 4.82
N TRP A 125 -0.30 -13.43 3.87
CA TRP A 125 -1.58 -13.33 3.13
C TRP A 125 -2.82 -13.37 4.04
N ASP A 126 -2.71 -13.95 5.23
CA ASP A 126 -3.77 -14.10 6.24
C ASP A 126 -3.75 -13.00 7.31
N PHE A 127 -2.99 -11.91 7.07
CA PHE A 127 -2.81 -10.78 7.98
C PHE A 127 -2.03 -11.08 9.28
N SER A 128 -1.49 -12.29 9.45
CA SER A 128 -0.58 -12.57 10.55
C SER A 128 0.78 -11.91 10.33
N ASN A 129 1.48 -11.52 11.41
CA ASN A 129 2.88 -11.10 11.31
C ASN A 129 3.74 -12.30 10.88
N SER A 130 4.61 -12.07 9.90
CA SER A 130 5.70 -12.99 9.58
C SER A 130 6.88 -12.79 10.55
N TRP A 131 7.89 -13.66 10.46
CA TRP A 131 9.16 -13.48 11.16
C TRP A 131 10.15 -12.57 10.43
N ARG A 132 9.83 -12.17 9.19
CA ARG A 132 10.72 -11.42 8.31
C ARG A 132 10.59 -9.93 8.60
N SER A 133 11.68 -9.30 9.01
CA SER A 133 11.72 -7.84 9.22
C SER A 133 11.51 -7.08 7.91
N MET A 134 11.00 -5.87 7.98
CA MET A 134 10.83 -4.98 6.82
C MET A 134 12.10 -4.18 6.49
N ASP A 135 13.05 -4.09 7.41
CA ASP A 135 14.28 -3.32 7.23
C ASP A 135 15.10 -3.83 6.04
N ASN A 136 15.51 -2.91 5.17
CA ASN A 136 16.29 -3.21 3.98
C ASN A 136 15.64 -4.29 3.09
N ASP A 137 14.31 -4.29 2.98
CA ASP A 137 13.62 -5.42 2.33
C ASP A 137 12.43 -5.01 1.45
N THR A 138 12.10 -3.72 1.41
CA THR A 138 11.04 -3.20 0.54
C THR A 138 11.50 -3.11 -0.92
N SER A 139 10.67 -3.60 -1.85
CA SER A 139 10.95 -3.63 -3.29
C SER A 139 9.92 -2.87 -4.15
N SER A 140 8.70 -2.65 -3.65
CA SER A 140 7.68 -1.85 -4.35
C SER A 140 6.74 -1.12 -3.40
N VAL A 141 6.05 -0.09 -3.90
CA VAL A 141 5.20 0.81 -3.10
C VAL A 141 3.96 1.27 -3.84
N ARG A 142 2.86 1.43 -3.11
CA ARG A 142 1.65 2.14 -3.55
C ARG A 142 1.30 3.21 -2.55
N ASN A 143 1.21 4.46 -3.00
CA ASN A 143 0.74 5.55 -2.17
C ASN A 143 -0.74 5.84 -2.47
N ARG A 144 -1.60 5.67 -1.47
CA ARG A 144 -3.04 5.95 -1.49
C ARG A 144 -3.49 6.82 -0.33
N ILE A 145 -2.56 7.41 0.43
CA ILE A 145 -2.87 8.05 1.72
C ILE A 145 -3.52 9.43 1.58
N GLY A 146 -3.47 10.01 0.38
CA GLY A 146 -3.92 11.38 0.12
C GLY A 146 -2.78 12.41 0.20
N CYS A 147 -1.61 11.97 0.65
CA CYS A 147 -0.44 12.82 0.92
C CYS A 147 0.78 12.33 0.13
N SER A 148 1.90 13.03 0.23
CA SER A 148 3.18 12.50 -0.27
C SER A 148 3.81 11.59 0.77
N THR A 149 4.55 10.57 0.32
CA THR A 149 5.29 9.66 1.20
C THR A 149 6.72 9.55 0.73
N THR A 150 7.67 9.64 1.64
CA THR A 150 9.10 9.47 1.37
C THR A 150 9.58 8.18 2.00
N LEU A 151 10.24 7.33 1.21
CA LEU A 151 10.99 6.18 1.70
C LEU A 151 12.45 6.57 1.86
N TRP A 152 13.03 6.22 3.00
CA TRP A 152 14.38 6.59 3.39
C TRP A 152 15.26 5.36 3.56
N GLN A 153 16.51 5.47 3.12
CA GLN A 153 17.48 4.38 3.15
C GLN A 153 17.95 4.00 4.56
N HIS A 154 17.80 4.91 5.52
CA HIS A 154 18.25 4.71 6.89
C HIS A 154 17.12 5.03 7.88
N PRO A 155 17.18 4.51 9.12
CA PRO A 155 16.27 4.91 10.18
C PRO A 155 16.31 6.42 10.45
N GLY A 156 15.25 6.93 11.09
CA GLY A 156 15.13 8.33 11.46
C GLY A 156 15.04 9.30 10.28
N PHE A 157 14.55 8.84 9.13
CA PHE A 157 14.31 9.66 7.93
C PHE A 157 15.60 10.25 7.33
N THR A 158 16.64 9.41 7.19
CA THR A 158 17.95 9.85 6.70
C THR A 158 18.46 9.03 5.51
N GLY A 159 19.51 9.53 4.86
CA GLY A 159 20.15 8.87 3.72
C GLY A 159 19.48 9.15 2.37
N SER A 160 19.75 8.28 1.40
CA SER A 160 19.13 8.35 0.08
C SER A 160 17.62 8.13 0.21
N HIS A 161 16.81 8.83 -0.58
CA HIS A 161 15.36 8.74 -0.44
C HIS A 161 14.65 8.88 -1.77
N SER A 162 13.37 8.51 -1.78
CA SER A 162 12.48 8.71 -2.92
C SER A 162 11.10 9.07 -2.43
N THR A 163 10.51 10.11 -3.02
CA THR A 163 9.20 10.63 -2.63
C THR A 163 8.15 10.25 -3.68
N PHE A 164 7.04 9.72 -3.20
CA PHE A 164 5.91 9.24 -3.98
C PHE A 164 4.72 10.14 -3.68
N THR A 165 4.20 10.83 -4.69
CA THR A 165 2.99 11.65 -4.57
C THR A 165 1.75 10.80 -4.36
N HIS A 166 0.63 11.42 -3.96
CA HIS A 166 -0.65 10.74 -3.88
C HIS A 166 -0.99 10.00 -5.19
N ASN A 167 -1.51 8.78 -5.06
CA ASN A 167 -1.85 7.85 -6.15
C ASN A 167 -0.67 7.32 -6.98
N SER A 168 0.57 7.63 -6.62
CA SER A 168 1.75 7.01 -7.23
C SER A 168 1.78 5.50 -6.95
N ASN A 169 2.24 4.75 -7.95
CA ASN A 169 2.46 3.32 -7.89
C ASN A 169 3.82 3.04 -8.48
N ASP A 170 4.68 2.37 -7.73
CA ASP A 170 6.00 2.01 -8.20
C ASP A 170 6.26 0.53 -7.93
N GLY A 171 6.34 -0.25 -9.00
CA GLY A 171 6.55 -1.70 -8.94
C GLY A 171 8.02 -2.09 -8.77
N MET A 172 8.97 -1.16 -8.82
CA MET A 172 10.39 -1.49 -8.93
C MET A 172 11.30 -0.42 -8.30
N LEU A 173 11.49 -0.45 -6.98
CA LEU A 173 12.37 0.52 -6.28
C LEU A 173 13.85 0.46 -6.70
N ALA A 174 14.28 -0.57 -7.43
CA ALA A 174 15.63 -0.70 -7.97
C ALA A 174 16.03 0.47 -8.90
N ASN A 175 15.06 1.16 -9.52
CA ASN A 175 15.30 2.30 -10.39
C ASN A 175 15.17 3.67 -9.69
N ASN A 176 14.96 3.65 -8.37
CA ASN A 176 14.78 4.84 -7.55
C ASN A 176 16.03 5.16 -6.71
N ALA A 177 16.10 6.39 -6.21
CA ALA A 177 17.22 6.84 -5.39
C ALA A 177 17.32 6.11 -4.04
N VAL A 178 16.20 5.70 -3.43
CA VAL A 178 16.21 4.85 -2.22
C VAL A 178 16.81 3.47 -2.51
N GLY A 179 16.57 2.94 -3.71
CA GLY A 179 17.04 1.64 -4.19
C GLY A 179 16.21 0.45 -3.68
N ASN A 180 16.46 -0.73 -4.27
CA ASN A 180 15.80 -1.97 -3.90
C ASN A 180 16.34 -2.53 -2.58
N ASN A 181 15.46 -3.03 -1.70
CA ASN A 181 15.87 -3.68 -0.45
C ASN A 181 16.79 -2.77 0.39
N ARG A 182 16.41 -1.50 0.50
CA ARG A 182 17.20 -0.48 1.19
C ARG A 182 16.39 0.46 2.07
N ALA A 183 15.07 0.44 1.98
CA ALA A 183 14.25 1.30 2.83
C ALA A 183 14.29 0.83 4.29
N SER A 184 14.49 1.76 5.20
CA SER A 184 14.56 1.55 6.65
C SER A 184 13.67 2.50 7.45
N SER A 185 13.10 3.54 6.83
CA SER A 185 12.06 4.38 7.44
C SER A 185 11.13 4.98 6.37
N LEU A 186 9.95 5.44 6.81
CA LEU A 186 8.87 5.96 5.99
C LEU A 186 8.28 7.22 6.63
N ASP A 187 8.10 8.25 5.82
CA ASP A 187 7.66 9.57 6.27
C ASP A 187 6.49 10.06 5.40
N ILE A 188 5.33 10.34 6.01
CA ILE A 188 4.08 10.75 5.36
C ILE A 188 3.82 12.23 5.60
N TRP A 189 3.93 13.02 4.54
CA TRP A 189 3.75 14.47 4.56
C TRP A 189 2.35 14.88 4.10
N CYS A 190 1.43 14.97 5.05
CA CYS A 190 0.11 15.56 4.87
C CYS A 190 0.16 17.06 5.25
N ARG A 191 -0.09 17.95 4.29
CA ARG A 191 -0.23 19.39 4.53
C ARG A 191 -1.67 19.78 4.76
#